data_AF-A0A1F3B4F9-F1
#
_entry.id   AF-A0A1F3B4F9-F1
#
_cell.length_a   1.000
_cell.length_b   1.000
_cell.length_c   1.000
_cell.angle_alpha   90.00
_cell.angle_beta   90.00
_cell.angle_gamma   90.00
#
_symmetry.space_group_name_H-M   'P 1'
#
loop_
_entity.id
_entity.type
_entity.pdbx_description
1 polymer ?
#
loop_
_entity_poly.entity_id
_entity_poly.type
_entity_poly.pdbx_seq_one_letter_code
_entity_poly.pdbx_strand_id
1 'polypeptide(L)'
;MDAVGRTNAIWAASAILLMFGGTRLLGRSTFVLLAITLLTADLFAFGINYNPTCDRSKVYPETPLTNKLQSIANDSRIAPINPSWSLFTTPDAMLPPNAAMVYGLYDVQGYDSLFLRSYQRELALVEGTDPSPPENGNMVLVRRNTPLLWKAAGTILTNIPLPQLPPGVEPLGTCAGVYLYRASEPEGFADVLAKAHVLDPELASFWPVGVYPEPGNPNKMSAEFLRGPTYPGWKMIHDRGEKLDRFWEVGLAALPGQETARFVFEPFSFRLGLFLMFVGVSALACVGIYRQLKNRSTMSQ
;
A
#
# COMPACT_ATOMS: atom_id res chain seq x y z
N MET A 1 -24.20 6.83 -19.27
CA MET A 1 -24.05 5.41 -18.89
C MET A 1 -23.04 5.32 -17.77
N ASP A 2 -23.38 4.65 -16.68
CA ASP A 2 -22.46 4.32 -15.61
C ASP A 2 -21.40 3.28 -16.07
N ALA A 3 -20.42 2.97 -15.23
CA ALA A 3 -19.37 2.00 -15.56
C ALA A 3 -19.95 0.62 -15.93
N VAL A 4 -21.00 0.21 -15.24
CA VAL A 4 -21.69 -1.07 -15.47
C VAL A 4 -22.38 -1.11 -16.84
N GLY A 5 -23.09 -0.03 -17.22
CA GLY A 5 -23.75 0.07 -18.51
C GLY A 5 -22.78 0.05 -19.70
N ARG A 6 -21.61 0.71 -19.57
CA ARG A 6 -20.57 0.69 -20.60
C ARG A 6 -20.00 -0.72 -20.81
N THR A 7 -19.68 -1.41 -19.72
CA THR A 7 -19.22 -2.79 -19.75
C THR A 7 -20.26 -3.69 -20.44
N ASN A 8 -21.51 -3.65 -20.01
CA ASN A 8 -22.56 -4.50 -20.61
C ASN A 8 -22.72 -4.29 -22.12
N ALA A 9 -22.58 -3.05 -22.61
CA ALA A 9 -22.64 -2.76 -24.04
C ALA A 9 -21.47 -3.38 -24.83
N ILE A 10 -20.24 -3.34 -24.28
CA ILE A 10 -19.05 -3.93 -24.90
C ILE A 10 -19.15 -5.47 -24.94
N TRP A 11 -19.66 -6.08 -23.86
CA TRP A 11 -19.89 -7.52 -23.81
C TRP A 11 -20.95 -7.96 -24.83
N ALA A 12 -22.05 -7.22 -24.95
CA ALA A 12 -23.08 -7.47 -25.96
C ALA A 12 -22.52 -7.32 -27.40
N ALA A 13 -21.76 -6.26 -27.67
CA ALA A 13 -21.11 -6.04 -28.96
C ALA A 13 -20.10 -7.16 -29.29
N SER A 14 -19.35 -7.65 -28.30
CA SER A 14 -18.41 -8.76 -28.45
C SER A 14 -19.12 -10.08 -28.79
N ALA A 15 -20.21 -10.38 -28.07
CA ALA A 15 -21.02 -11.57 -28.35
C ALA A 15 -21.65 -11.52 -29.75
N ILE A 16 -22.19 -10.37 -30.15
CA ILE A 16 -22.76 -10.15 -31.48
C ILE A 16 -21.69 -10.34 -32.56
N LEU A 17 -20.51 -9.74 -32.39
CA LEU A 17 -19.41 -9.86 -33.34
C LEU A 17 -18.93 -11.31 -33.50
N LEU A 18 -18.82 -12.06 -32.39
CA LEU A 18 -18.45 -13.48 -32.40
C LEU A 18 -19.52 -14.35 -33.08
N MET A 19 -20.81 -14.05 -32.88
CA MET A 19 -21.92 -14.73 -33.57
C MET A 19 -21.87 -14.49 -35.09
N PHE A 20 -21.66 -13.26 -35.54
CA PHE A 20 -21.58 -12.93 -36.97
C PHE A 20 -20.28 -13.43 -37.64
N GLY A 21 -19.14 -13.38 -36.94
CA GLY A 21 -17.90 -14.01 -37.40
C GLY A 21 -18.01 -15.52 -37.49
N GLY A 22 -18.84 -16.13 -36.63
CA GLY A 22 -19.06 -17.56 -36.60
C GLY A 22 -20.06 -18.11 -37.62
N THR A 23 -20.95 -17.26 -38.14
CA THR A 23 -21.98 -17.62 -39.12
C THR A 23 -21.54 -17.36 -40.57
N ARG A 24 -20.28 -16.94 -40.81
CA ARG A 24 -19.74 -16.52 -42.12
C ARG A 24 -20.50 -15.35 -42.78
N LEU A 25 -21.38 -14.68 -42.06
CA LEU A 25 -22.10 -13.49 -42.54
C LEU A 25 -21.17 -12.28 -42.71
N LEU A 26 -20.04 -12.27 -42.00
CA LEU A 26 -18.97 -11.29 -42.16
C LEU A 26 -17.76 -11.92 -42.86
N GLY A 27 -17.22 -11.22 -43.86
CA GLY A 27 -15.93 -11.57 -44.45
C GLY A 27 -14.80 -11.46 -43.43
N ARG A 28 -13.73 -12.27 -43.59
CA ARG A 28 -12.61 -12.35 -42.64
C ARG A 28 -11.99 -10.99 -42.33
N SER A 29 -11.73 -10.18 -43.35
CA SER A 29 -11.13 -8.85 -43.20
C SER A 29 -12.05 -7.90 -42.41
N THR A 30 -13.36 -7.94 -42.69
CA THR A 30 -14.36 -7.13 -41.98
C THR A 30 -14.47 -7.55 -40.52
N PHE A 31 -14.49 -8.86 -40.23
CA PHE A 31 -14.48 -9.37 -38.86
C PHE A 31 -13.24 -8.91 -38.09
N VAL A 32 -12.05 -9.05 -38.68
CA VAL A 32 -10.79 -8.62 -38.04
C VAL A 32 -10.81 -7.11 -37.77
N LEU A 33 -11.25 -6.29 -38.73
CA LEU A 33 -11.35 -4.85 -38.56
C LEU A 33 -12.30 -4.48 -37.41
N LEU A 34 -13.49 -5.10 -37.37
CA LEU A 34 -14.47 -4.88 -36.31
C LEU A 34 -13.97 -5.35 -34.94
N ALA A 35 -13.24 -6.46 -34.89
CA ALA A 35 -12.65 -6.98 -33.66
C ALA A 35 -11.56 -6.03 -33.12
N ILE A 36 -10.68 -5.55 -33.98
CA ILE A 36 -9.66 -4.55 -33.61
C ILE A 36 -10.33 -3.26 -33.15
N THR A 37 -11.35 -2.79 -33.88
CA THR A 37 -12.08 -1.57 -33.52
C THR A 37 -12.77 -1.70 -32.16
N LEU A 38 -13.45 -2.84 -31.93
CA LEU A 38 -14.12 -3.12 -30.67
C LEU A 38 -13.12 -3.22 -29.51
N LEU A 39 -12.00 -3.91 -29.71
CA LEU A 39 -10.94 -4.01 -28.70
C LEU A 39 -10.31 -2.63 -28.40
N THR A 40 -10.09 -1.82 -29.43
CA THR A 40 -9.56 -0.45 -29.27
C THR A 40 -10.55 0.43 -28.52
N ALA A 41 -11.83 0.35 -28.87
CA ALA A 41 -12.89 1.08 -28.18
C ALA A 41 -13.04 0.64 -26.71
N ASP A 42 -12.90 -0.66 -26.43
CA ASP A 42 -12.91 -1.22 -25.07
C ASP A 42 -11.73 -0.71 -24.25
N LEU A 43 -10.50 -0.88 -24.77
CA LEU A 43 -9.29 -0.40 -24.10
C LEU A 43 -9.31 1.13 -23.90
N PHE A 44 -9.81 1.88 -24.88
CA PHE A 44 -9.95 3.34 -24.75
C PHE A 44 -11.02 3.72 -23.73
N ALA A 45 -12.19 3.07 -23.72
CA ALA A 45 -13.25 3.32 -22.75
C ALA A 45 -12.84 2.94 -21.32
N PHE A 46 -12.03 1.89 -21.16
CA PHE A 46 -11.40 1.52 -19.89
C PHE A 46 -10.37 2.58 -19.46
N GLY A 47 -9.45 2.93 -20.37
CA GLY A 47 -8.32 3.83 -20.11
C GLY A 47 -8.69 5.30 -19.95
N ILE A 48 -9.79 5.78 -20.53
CA ILE A 48 -10.11 7.23 -20.58
C ILE A 48 -10.29 7.87 -19.20
N ASN A 49 -10.71 7.09 -18.19
CA ASN A 49 -10.88 7.59 -16.82
C ASN A 49 -9.59 7.50 -15.99
N TYR A 50 -8.52 6.89 -16.54
CA TYR A 50 -7.18 6.92 -15.94
C TYR A 50 -6.39 8.16 -16.35
N ASN A 51 -6.97 9.05 -17.16
CA ASN A 51 -6.38 10.35 -17.44
C ASN A 51 -6.30 11.17 -16.14
N PRO A 52 -5.18 11.89 -15.88
CA PRO A 52 -5.03 12.71 -14.69
C PRO A 52 -6.20 13.66 -14.52
N THR A 53 -6.84 13.64 -13.34
CA THR A 53 -7.95 14.52 -13.00
C THR A 53 -7.52 15.97 -12.73
N CYS A 54 -6.21 16.22 -12.72
CA CYS A 54 -5.61 17.54 -12.57
C CYS A 54 -4.36 17.70 -13.44
N ASP A 55 -4.00 18.96 -13.68
CA ASP A 55 -2.74 19.31 -14.33
C ASP A 55 -1.56 18.79 -13.52
N ARG A 56 -0.56 18.18 -14.18
CA ARG A 56 0.65 17.65 -13.53
C ARG A 56 1.38 18.69 -12.69
N SER A 57 1.36 19.96 -13.10
CA SER A 57 1.95 21.07 -12.34
C SER A 57 1.30 21.30 -10.96
N LYS A 58 0.10 20.75 -10.73
CA LYS A 58 -0.61 20.82 -9.44
C LYS A 58 -0.25 19.67 -8.50
N VAL A 59 0.49 18.67 -8.98
CA VAL A 59 0.93 17.51 -8.19
C VAL A 59 2.34 17.80 -7.69
N TYR A 60 2.47 18.08 -6.39
CA TYR A 60 3.71 18.53 -5.74
C TYR A 60 4.27 19.84 -6.33
N PRO A 61 3.52 20.96 -6.30
CA PRO A 61 4.01 22.22 -6.80
C PRO A 61 5.16 22.74 -5.94
N GLU A 62 6.08 23.48 -6.55
CA GLU A 62 7.07 24.25 -5.79
C GLU A 62 6.35 25.30 -4.92
N THR A 63 6.75 25.36 -3.66
CA THR A 63 6.22 26.31 -2.68
C THR A 63 7.36 27.07 -2.02
N PRO A 64 7.09 28.24 -1.40
CA PRO A 64 8.10 28.93 -0.60
C PRO A 64 8.73 28.02 0.47
N LEU A 65 7.93 27.12 1.06
CA LEU A 65 8.39 26.17 2.07
C LEU A 65 9.35 25.14 1.49
N THR A 66 8.98 24.47 0.38
CA THR A 66 9.83 23.45 -0.25
C THR A 66 11.15 24.05 -0.73
N ASN A 67 11.11 25.23 -1.33
CA ASN A 67 12.31 25.93 -1.81
C ASN A 67 13.22 26.33 -0.64
N LYS A 68 12.64 26.81 0.48
CA LYS A 68 13.41 27.10 1.69
C LYS A 68 14.03 25.82 2.26
N LEU A 69 13.27 24.73 2.38
CA LEU A 69 13.76 23.45 2.91
C LEU A 69 14.93 22.88 2.10
N GLN A 70 14.84 22.91 0.76
CA GLN A 70 15.94 22.47 -0.10
C GLN A 70 17.24 23.24 0.16
N SER A 71 17.16 24.52 0.56
CA SER A 71 18.35 25.32 0.89
C SER A 71 18.92 25.09 2.29
N ILE A 72 18.11 24.62 3.26
CA ILE A 72 18.51 24.54 4.68
C ILE A 72 18.66 23.12 5.22
N ALA A 73 18.14 22.12 4.50
CA ALA A 73 18.04 20.74 4.97
C ALA A 73 18.67 19.71 4.04
N ASN A 74 19.42 20.12 3.01
CA ASN A 74 19.94 19.21 1.97
C ASN A 74 20.81 18.05 2.52
N ASP A 75 21.51 18.28 3.65
CA ASP A 75 22.44 17.31 4.24
C ASP A 75 21.87 16.58 5.46
N SER A 76 20.58 16.74 5.76
CA SER A 76 19.98 16.16 6.96
C SER A 76 18.54 15.71 6.74
N ARG A 77 18.04 14.84 7.62
CA ARG A 77 16.63 14.47 7.60
C ARG A 77 15.76 15.59 8.16
N ILE A 78 14.60 15.78 7.55
CA ILE A 78 13.53 16.61 8.08
C ILE A 78 12.53 15.75 8.87
N ALA A 79 11.89 16.35 9.87
CA ALA A 79 10.78 15.75 10.61
C ALA A 79 9.60 16.72 10.65
N PRO A 80 8.67 16.63 9.69
CA PRO A 80 7.37 17.27 9.79
C PRO A 80 6.54 16.62 10.89
N ILE A 81 6.16 17.40 11.90
CA ILE A 81 5.28 16.93 12.97
C ILE A 81 3.83 17.05 12.49
N ASN A 82 3.17 15.91 12.34
CA ASN A 82 1.79 15.77 11.88
C ASN A 82 0.95 15.07 12.97
N PRO A 83 0.38 15.80 13.95
CA PRO A 83 -0.30 15.20 15.10
C PRO A 83 -1.55 14.39 14.71
N SER A 84 -2.24 14.81 13.64
CA SER A 84 -3.46 14.19 13.14
C SER A 84 -3.29 13.80 11.67
N TRP A 85 -3.36 12.50 11.38
CA TRP A 85 -3.36 11.98 10.02
C TRP A 85 -4.32 10.79 9.92
N SER A 86 -5.14 10.75 8.87
CA SER A 86 -6.13 9.69 8.65
C SER A 86 -6.23 9.34 7.17
N LEU A 87 -6.54 8.07 6.87
CA LEU A 87 -6.92 7.61 5.53
C LEU A 87 -8.38 7.93 5.17
N PHE A 88 -9.23 8.24 6.16
CA PHE A 88 -10.67 8.37 5.97
C PHE A 88 -11.13 9.81 5.79
N THR A 89 -10.29 10.77 6.18
CA THR A 89 -10.55 12.20 6.04
C THR A 89 -9.34 12.86 5.41
N THR A 90 -9.54 14.02 4.77
CA THR A 90 -8.42 14.81 4.27
C THR A 90 -7.55 15.25 5.46
N PRO A 91 -6.29 14.79 5.56
CA PRO A 91 -5.46 15.12 6.71
C PRO A 91 -4.97 16.56 6.62
N ASP A 92 -5.01 17.29 7.72
CA ASP A 92 -4.27 18.54 7.88
C ASP A 92 -2.81 18.19 8.19
N ALA A 93 -2.04 17.96 7.13
CA ALA A 93 -0.67 17.48 7.21
C ALA A 93 0.28 18.33 6.38
N MET A 94 1.40 18.67 7.00
CA MET A 94 2.53 19.27 6.33
C MET A 94 3.45 18.16 5.83
N LEU A 95 3.71 18.15 4.52
CA LEU A 95 4.54 17.15 3.87
C LEU A 95 4.18 15.73 4.38
N PRO A 96 2.97 15.22 4.04
CA PRO A 96 2.58 13.89 4.47
C PRO A 96 3.62 12.86 3.99
N PRO A 97 3.68 11.67 4.60
CA PRO A 97 4.74 10.71 4.33
C PRO A 97 5.01 10.51 2.83
N ASN A 98 6.30 10.46 2.48
CA ASN A 98 6.86 10.44 1.12
C ASN A 98 6.75 11.72 0.29
N ALA A 99 5.95 12.72 0.68
CA ALA A 99 5.80 13.96 -0.10
C ALA A 99 7.12 14.74 -0.20
N ALA A 100 7.93 14.73 0.87
CA ALA A 100 9.21 15.41 0.91
C ALA A 100 10.22 14.85 -0.13
N MET A 101 10.16 13.54 -0.41
CA MET A 101 11.08 12.88 -1.34
C MET A 101 10.97 13.40 -2.78
N VAL A 102 9.78 13.86 -3.18
CA VAL A 102 9.56 14.45 -4.52
C VAL A 102 10.43 15.70 -4.72
N TYR A 103 10.73 16.41 -3.63
CA TYR A 103 11.59 17.60 -3.63
C TYR A 103 13.06 17.27 -3.30
N GLY A 104 13.44 15.98 -3.23
CA GLY A 104 14.78 15.56 -2.87
C GLY A 104 15.12 15.73 -1.39
N LEU A 105 14.11 15.90 -0.52
CA LEU A 105 14.30 16.05 0.92
C LEU A 105 14.17 14.68 1.61
N TYR A 106 15.11 14.38 2.53
CA TYR A 106 15.06 13.16 3.32
C TYR A 106 14.08 13.32 4.49
N ASP A 107 13.08 12.44 4.59
CA ASP A 107 12.06 12.48 5.64
C ASP A 107 12.30 11.41 6.71
N VAL A 108 11.95 11.71 7.96
CA VAL A 108 11.88 10.73 9.06
C VAL A 108 10.57 9.93 9.05
N GLN A 109 9.54 10.44 8.37
CA GLN A 109 8.30 9.71 8.14
C GLN A 109 8.41 8.82 6.89
N GLY A 110 7.44 7.93 6.69
CA GLY A 110 7.40 7.09 5.50
C GLY A 110 6.06 6.38 5.31
N TYR A 111 5.77 6.03 4.05
CA TYR A 111 4.67 5.14 3.70
C TYR A 111 5.14 4.15 2.64
N ASP A 112 5.31 2.89 3.02
CA ASP A 112 5.68 1.84 2.07
C ASP A 112 5.09 0.50 2.53
N SER A 113 4.73 -0.37 1.58
CA SER A 113 4.35 -1.74 1.91
C SER A 113 5.48 -2.54 2.54
N LEU A 114 6.73 -2.11 2.33
CA LEU A 114 7.92 -2.71 2.91
C LEU A 114 8.84 -1.64 3.48
N PHE A 115 9.07 -1.68 4.80
CA PHE A 115 10.15 -0.96 5.46
C PHE A 115 10.91 -1.89 6.39
N LEU A 116 12.12 -1.49 6.78
CA LEU A 116 12.92 -2.26 7.71
C LEU A 116 12.24 -2.30 9.09
N ARG A 117 12.12 -3.50 9.66
CA ARG A 117 11.62 -3.68 11.03
C ARG A 117 12.40 -2.83 12.04
N SER A 118 13.71 -2.68 11.86
CA SER A 118 14.55 -1.83 12.71
C SER A 118 14.09 -0.37 12.69
N TYR A 119 13.75 0.15 11.51
CA TYR A 119 13.31 1.53 11.34
C TYR A 119 11.95 1.82 11.99
N GLN A 120 11.01 0.88 11.91
CA GLN A 120 9.74 1.01 12.64
C GLN A 120 9.95 1.02 14.15
N ARG A 121 10.80 0.11 14.65
CA ARG A 121 11.14 0.02 16.06
C ARG A 121 11.82 1.30 16.56
N GLU A 122 12.74 1.82 15.77
CA GLU A 122 13.42 3.09 15.98
C GLU A 122 12.43 4.24 16.13
N LEU A 123 11.52 4.38 15.17
CA LEU A 123 10.56 5.46 15.21
C LEU A 123 9.53 5.26 16.33
N ALA A 124 9.22 4.02 16.71
CA ALA A 124 8.39 3.74 17.88
C ALA A 124 9.01 4.24 19.19
N LEU A 125 10.34 4.17 19.31
CA LEU A 125 11.07 4.72 20.46
C LEU A 125 11.06 6.25 20.43
N VAL A 126 11.30 6.84 19.25
CA VAL A 126 11.22 8.29 19.06
C VAL A 126 9.83 8.82 19.42
N GLU A 127 8.79 8.16 18.92
CA GLU A 127 7.41 8.55 19.17
C GLU A 127 7.00 8.24 20.61
N GLY A 128 7.51 7.16 21.21
CA GLY A 128 7.07 6.64 22.49
C GLY A 128 5.81 5.75 22.42
N THR A 129 5.47 5.27 21.22
CA THR A 129 4.33 4.40 20.93
C THR A 129 4.44 3.85 19.49
N ASP A 130 3.54 2.98 19.05
CA ASP A 130 3.51 2.54 17.66
C ASP A 130 3.38 3.76 16.72
N PRO A 131 4.38 4.01 15.83
CA PRO A 131 4.39 5.15 14.95
C PRO A 131 3.38 4.99 13.80
N SER A 132 2.87 3.77 13.59
CA SER A 132 1.88 3.46 12.59
C SER A 132 0.47 3.79 13.10
N PRO A 133 -0.35 4.51 12.31
CA PRO A 133 -1.76 4.71 12.64
C PRO A 133 -2.51 3.36 12.60
N PRO A 134 -3.52 3.14 13.45
CA PRO A 134 -4.29 1.87 13.48
C PRO A 134 -4.89 1.46 12.13
N GLU A 135 -5.22 2.45 11.30
CA GLU A 135 -5.81 2.29 9.98
C GLU A 135 -4.79 1.79 8.94
N ASN A 136 -3.49 1.98 9.19
CA ASN A 136 -2.45 1.67 8.21
C ASN A 136 -1.10 1.34 8.86
N GLY A 137 -0.84 0.05 9.05
CA GLY A 137 0.45 -0.47 9.53
C GLY A 137 1.64 -0.25 8.59
N ASN A 138 1.40 0.19 7.35
CA ASN A 138 2.45 0.43 6.36
C ASN A 138 3.03 1.87 6.45
N MET A 139 2.58 2.65 7.42
CA MET A 139 3.00 4.04 7.61
C MET A 139 3.78 4.22 8.89
N VAL A 140 4.71 5.16 8.88
CA VAL A 140 5.47 5.58 10.06
C VAL A 140 5.40 7.10 10.14
N LEU A 141 4.78 7.60 11.21
CA LEU A 141 4.48 9.02 11.40
C LEU A 141 5.30 9.63 12.53
N VAL A 142 5.59 10.93 12.38
CA VAL A 142 6.07 11.77 13.47
C VAL A 142 4.90 12.63 13.91
N ARG A 143 4.37 12.40 15.10
CA ARG A 143 3.18 13.10 15.61
C ARG A 143 3.50 14.05 16.75
N ARG A 144 4.64 13.85 17.42
CA ARG A 144 4.98 14.54 18.66
C ARG A 144 6.38 15.12 18.63
N ASN A 145 6.54 16.25 19.30
CA ASN A 145 7.85 16.80 19.61
C ASN A 145 8.45 16.05 20.83
N THR A 146 9.31 15.07 20.59
CA THR A 146 10.00 14.31 21.66
C THR A 146 11.50 14.64 21.69
N PRO A 147 12.19 14.47 22.83
CA PRO A 147 13.64 14.67 22.90
C PRO A 147 14.42 13.83 21.89
N LEU A 148 13.96 12.60 21.63
CA LEU A 148 14.59 11.69 20.66
C LEU A 148 14.38 12.12 19.21
N LEU A 149 13.31 12.87 18.90
CA LEU A 149 13.08 13.39 17.56
C LEU A 149 14.20 14.35 17.11
N TRP A 150 14.71 15.16 18.04
CA TRP A 150 15.83 16.08 17.80
C TRP A 150 17.16 15.36 17.54
N LYS A 151 17.23 14.07 17.84
CA LYS A 151 18.36 13.21 17.47
C LYS A 151 18.13 12.50 16.13
N ALA A 152 16.88 12.25 15.77
CA ALA A 152 16.49 11.57 14.53
C ALA A 152 16.48 12.49 13.29
N ALA A 153 16.31 13.81 13.48
CA ALA A 153 16.19 14.79 12.39
C ALA A 153 17.07 16.03 12.64
N GLY A 154 17.67 16.55 11.56
CA GLY A 154 18.42 17.81 11.61
C GLY A 154 17.53 19.04 11.51
N THR A 155 16.37 18.92 10.85
CA THR A 155 15.39 20.01 10.72
C THR A 155 14.00 19.54 11.16
N ILE A 156 13.37 20.24 12.10
CA ILE A 156 12.01 19.95 12.57
C ILE A 156 11.06 21.02 12.08
N LEU A 157 9.89 20.58 11.62
CA LEU A 157 8.84 21.43 11.11
C LEU A 157 7.57 21.22 11.95
N THR A 158 6.90 22.31 12.29
CA THR A 158 5.59 22.26 12.97
C THR A 158 4.70 23.42 12.55
N ASN A 159 3.39 23.22 12.56
CA ASN A 159 2.37 24.26 12.33
C ASN A 159 2.07 25.09 13.59
N ILE A 160 2.50 24.63 14.76
CA ILE A 160 2.35 25.31 16.06
C ILE A 160 3.75 25.63 16.61
N PRO A 161 4.00 26.84 17.12
CA PRO A 161 5.30 27.19 17.68
C PRO A 161 5.59 26.34 18.92
N LEU A 162 6.82 25.87 19.05
CA LEU A 162 7.28 25.16 20.25
C LEU A 162 7.63 26.16 21.35
N PRO A 163 6.95 26.15 22.50
CA PRO A 163 7.15 27.14 23.56
C PRO A 163 8.48 26.98 24.29
N GLN A 164 9.04 25.77 24.30
CA GLN A 164 10.31 25.44 24.96
C GLN A 164 11.18 24.68 23.96
N LEU A 165 12.40 25.18 23.75
CA LEU A 165 13.38 24.56 22.87
C LEU A 165 14.42 23.81 23.70
N PRO A 166 14.80 22.59 23.30
CA PRO A 166 15.93 21.89 23.90
C PRO A 166 17.24 22.69 23.75
N PRO A 167 18.23 22.48 24.62
CA PRO A 167 19.58 22.99 24.41
C PRO A 167 20.14 22.54 23.05
N GLY A 168 20.77 23.46 22.31
CA GLY A 168 21.30 23.15 20.98
C GLY A 168 20.25 23.08 19.87
N VAL A 169 19.07 23.68 20.07
CA VAL A 169 18.09 23.89 19.00
C VAL A 169 18.00 25.37 18.65
N GLU A 170 18.17 25.69 17.37
CA GLU A 170 18.04 27.06 16.86
C GLU A 170 16.75 27.24 16.04
N PRO A 171 15.98 28.33 16.23
CA PRO A 171 14.87 28.65 15.35
C PRO A 171 15.40 29.17 13.99
N LEU A 172 14.92 28.60 12.89
CA LEU A 172 15.20 29.04 11.51
C LEU A 172 14.13 30.00 10.96
N GLY A 173 13.19 30.40 11.83
CA GLY A 173 12.06 31.28 11.53
C GLY A 173 10.83 30.55 10.99
N THR A 174 9.90 31.33 10.45
CA THR A 174 8.62 30.83 9.93
C THR A 174 8.56 30.99 8.41
N CYS A 175 7.95 30.02 7.72
CA CYS A 175 7.72 30.07 6.27
C CYS A 175 6.36 29.44 5.95
N ALA A 176 5.51 30.15 5.21
CA ALA A 176 4.17 29.67 4.84
C ALA A 176 3.34 29.12 6.01
N GLY A 177 3.43 29.77 7.19
CA GLY A 177 2.73 29.33 8.41
C GLY A 177 3.39 28.17 9.16
N VAL A 178 4.54 27.67 8.68
CA VAL A 178 5.31 26.59 9.31
C VAL A 178 6.50 27.15 10.06
N TYR A 179 6.67 26.74 11.31
CA TYR A 179 7.84 27.03 12.13
C TYR A 179 8.92 26.00 11.88
N LEU A 180 10.15 26.48 11.69
CA LEU A 180 11.31 25.68 11.34
C LEU A 180 12.36 25.77 12.45
N TYR A 181 12.91 24.63 12.84
CA TYR A 181 13.93 24.51 13.87
C TYR A 181 15.07 23.61 13.40
N ARG A 182 16.31 23.94 13.77
CA ARG A 182 17.48 23.10 13.49
C ARG A 182 18.03 22.49 14.76
N ALA A 183 18.27 21.18 14.72
CA ALA A 183 19.04 20.47 15.73
C ALA A 183 20.54 20.63 15.46
N SER A 184 21.33 20.94 16.49
CA SER A 184 22.78 21.15 16.34
C SER A 184 23.55 19.85 16.02
N GLU A 185 23.04 18.69 16.45
CA GLU A 185 23.72 17.39 16.35
C GLU A 185 22.72 16.25 16.13
N PRO A 186 22.17 16.09 14.91
CA PRO A 186 21.41 14.89 14.57
C PRO A 186 22.35 13.68 14.61
N GLU A 187 21.92 12.62 15.29
CA GLU A 187 22.65 11.36 15.39
C GLU A 187 22.14 10.39 14.32
N GLY A 188 22.98 9.42 13.94
CA GLY A 188 22.48 8.29 13.17
C GLY A 188 21.42 7.54 13.98
N PHE A 189 20.34 7.11 13.33
CA PHE A 189 19.28 6.34 13.99
C PHE A 189 19.82 5.08 14.71
N ALA A 190 20.91 4.48 14.21
CA ALA A 190 21.61 3.38 14.86
C ALA A 190 22.21 3.76 16.23
N ASP A 191 22.69 4.99 16.39
CA ASP A 191 23.25 5.51 17.65
C ASP A 191 22.13 5.87 18.64
N VAL A 192 21.00 6.37 18.13
CA VAL A 192 19.78 6.61 18.92
C VAL A 192 19.28 5.30 19.53
N LEU A 193 19.27 4.20 18.77
CA LEU A 193 18.89 2.87 19.26
C LEU A 193 19.79 2.35 20.37
N ALA A 194 21.11 2.50 20.21
CA ALA A 194 22.07 2.04 21.20
C ALA A 194 21.82 2.70 22.58
N LYS A 195 21.25 3.91 22.58
CA LYS A 195 20.92 4.69 23.79
C LYS A 195 19.47 4.52 24.24
N ALA A 196 18.55 4.10 23.37
CA ALA A 196 17.13 4.04 23.68
C ALA A 196 16.78 3.08 24.84
N HIS A 197 17.51 1.96 24.97
CA HIS A 197 17.37 1.03 26.11
C HIS A 197 17.75 1.64 27.46
N VAL A 198 18.53 2.72 27.47
CA VAL A 198 18.93 3.49 28.66
C VAL A 198 17.91 4.58 28.99
N LEU A 199 17.14 5.03 28.00
CA LEU A 199 16.31 6.23 28.09
C LEU A 199 14.87 5.95 28.54
N ASP A 200 14.32 4.75 28.32
CA ASP A 200 12.99 4.39 28.83
C ASP A 200 12.74 2.86 28.89
N PRO A 201 12.68 2.25 30.10
CA PRO A 201 12.35 0.83 30.28
C PRO A 201 10.90 0.44 29.92
N GLU A 202 9.92 1.36 29.98
CA GLU A 202 8.53 1.06 29.63
C GLU A 202 8.36 0.87 28.12
N LEU A 203 9.20 1.50 27.29
CA LEU A 203 9.21 1.31 25.84
C LEU A 203 9.61 -0.11 25.40
N ALA A 204 10.28 -0.88 26.27
CA ALA A 204 10.55 -2.30 26.01
C ALA A 204 9.27 -3.17 26.03
N SER A 205 8.17 -2.68 26.62
CA SER A 205 6.89 -3.39 26.67
C SER A 205 5.99 -3.15 25.44
N PHE A 206 6.25 -2.09 24.66
CA PHE A 206 5.51 -1.73 23.44
C PHE A 206 6.01 -2.49 22.20
N TRP A 207 6.28 -3.78 22.34
CA TRP A 207 6.78 -4.59 21.23
C TRP A 207 5.65 -4.93 20.24
N PRO A 208 5.72 -4.54 18.96
CA PRO A 208 4.85 -5.10 17.95
C PRO A 208 5.25 -6.56 17.77
N VAL A 209 4.27 -7.41 17.92
CA VAL A 209 4.51 -8.81 18.14
C VAL A 209 5.13 -9.47 16.91
N GLY A 210 6.28 -10.10 17.13
CA GLY A 210 7.06 -10.70 16.08
C GLY A 210 6.42 -11.99 15.60
N VAL A 211 6.20 -12.08 14.30
CA VAL A 211 6.11 -13.35 13.60
C VAL A 211 7.55 -13.81 13.37
N TYR A 212 7.91 -14.98 13.91
CA TYR A 212 9.23 -15.56 13.77
C TYR A 212 9.14 -16.85 12.93
N PRO A 213 9.90 -16.97 11.82
CA PRO A 213 10.02 -18.25 11.15
C PRO A 213 10.72 -19.25 12.08
N GLU A 214 10.22 -20.49 12.14
CA GLU A 214 10.91 -21.53 12.89
C GLU A 214 12.28 -21.85 12.23
N PRO A 215 13.36 -22.00 13.02
CA PRO A 215 14.64 -22.43 12.49
C PRO A 215 14.50 -23.73 11.69
N GLY A 216 14.87 -23.70 10.41
CA GLY A 216 14.82 -24.86 9.52
C GLY A 216 13.49 -25.10 8.79
N ASN A 217 12.44 -24.30 9.05
CA ASN A 217 11.19 -24.38 8.28
C ASN A 217 10.54 -23.00 8.08
N PRO A 218 10.82 -22.31 6.96
CA PRO A 218 10.28 -20.96 6.70
C PRO A 218 8.76 -20.93 6.50
N ASN A 219 8.11 -22.09 6.34
CA ASN A 219 6.65 -22.19 6.22
C ASN A 219 5.94 -22.34 7.57
N LYS A 220 6.69 -22.47 8.67
CA LYS A 220 6.16 -22.43 10.03
C LYS A 220 6.54 -21.13 10.70
N MET A 221 5.55 -20.50 11.31
CA MET A 221 5.70 -19.21 11.98
C MET A 221 5.19 -19.35 13.41
N SER A 222 5.98 -18.89 14.38
CA SER A 222 5.51 -18.63 15.74
C SER A 222 5.16 -17.16 15.85
N ALA A 223 4.00 -16.86 16.45
CA ALA A 223 3.56 -15.50 16.69
C ALA A 223 2.95 -15.44 18.09
N GLU A 224 3.39 -14.50 18.91
CA GLU A 224 2.75 -14.24 20.21
C GLU A 224 1.39 -13.53 20.02
N PHE A 225 1.24 -12.76 18.94
CA PHE A 225 0.07 -11.99 18.53
C PHE A 225 0.22 -11.61 17.04
N LEU A 226 -0.86 -11.73 16.26
CA LEU A 226 -0.88 -11.30 14.87
C LEU A 226 -1.90 -10.17 14.70
N ARG A 227 -1.49 -9.05 14.11
CA ARG A 227 -2.38 -7.93 13.78
C ARG A 227 -2.36 -7.73 12.28
N GLY A 228 -3.51 -7.87 11.63
CA GLY A 228 -3.62 -7.69 10.19
C GLY A 228 -5.06 -7.45 9.74
N PRO A 229 -5.24 -6.85 8.54
CA PRO A 229 -6.56 -6.67 7.96
C PRO A 229 -7.19 -8.02 7.58
N THR A 230 -8.45 -8.18 7.92
CA THR A 230 -9.22 -9.40 7.63
C THR A 230 -9.73 -9.36 6.21
N TYR A 231 -9.07 -10.11 5.32
CA TYR A 231 -9.52 -10.29 3.94
C TYR A 231 -10.29 -11.62 3.77
N PRO A 232 -11.45 -11.63 3.07
CA PRO A 232 -12.15 -12.86 2.75
C PRO A 232 -11.23 -13.87 2.06
N GLY A 233 -11.10 -15.06 2.64
CA GLY A 233 -10.22 -16.13 2.15
C GLY A 233 -9.09 -16.49 3.12
N TRP A 234 -8.68 -15.60 4.02
CA TRP A 234 -7.75 -15.96 5.09
C TRP A 234 -8.44 -16.85 6.14
N LYS A 235 -7.75 -17.92 6.55
CA LYS A 235 -8.17 -18.86 7.59
C LYS A 235 -7.00 -19.11 8.52
N MET A 236 -7.27 -19.07 9.82
CA MET A 236 -6.32 -19.53 10.84
C MET A 236 -6.79 -20.89 11.35
N ILE A 237 -5.93 -21.89 11.21
CA ILE A 237 -6.17 -23.27 11.62
C ILE A 237 -5.22 -23.59 12.75
N HIS A 238 -5.76 -23.83 13.93
CA HIS A 238 -4.96 -24.29 15.07
C HIS A 238 -4.42 -25.71 14.79
N ASP A 239 -3.28 -26.10 15.36
CA ASP A 239 -2.74 -27.47 15.18
C ASP A 239 -3.71 -28.58 15.56
N ARG A 240 -4.67 -28.29 16.45
CA ARG A 240 -5.76 -29.20 16.83
C ARG A 240 -6.88 -29.33 15.77
N GLY A 241 -6.75 -28.65 14.63
CA GLY A 241 -7.73 -28.63 13.55
C GLY A 241 -8.89 -27.66 13.76
N GLU A 242 -8.88 -26.90 14.86
CA GLU A 242 -9.92 -25.92 15.16
C GLU A 242 -9.75 -24.67 14.28
N LYS A 243 -10.86 -24.26 13.65
CA LYS A 243 -10.92 -22.99 12.92
C LYS A 243 -11.24 -21.87 13.91
N LEU A 244 -10.40 -20.86 13.92
CA LEU A 244 -10.61 -19.69 14.75
C LEU A 244 -11.42 -18.67 13.93
N ASP A 245 -12.75 -18.68 14.10
CA ASP A 245 -13.69 -17.85 13.33
C ASP A 245 -13.72 -16.37 13.76
N ARG A 246 -13.05 -16.01 14.86
CA ARG A 246 -13.00 -14.63 15.39
C ARG A 246 -11.88 -13.79 14.79
N PHE A 247 -11.78 -13.81 13.46
CA PHE A 247 -10.80 -12.98 12.75
C PHE A 247 -11.37 -11.60 12.39
N TRP A 248 -12.61 -11.25 12.76
CA TRP A 248 -13.36 -10.14 12.15
C TRP A 248 -13.06 -8.73 12.68
N GLU A 249 -12.37 -8.58 13.80
CA GLU A 249 -11.92 -7.28 14.30
C GLU A 249 -10.43 -7.40 14.55
N VAL A 250 -9.60 -6.59 13.87
CA VAL A 250 -8.14 -6.37 14.09
C VAL A 250 -7.57 -7.30 15.17
N GLY A 251 -7.40 -8.58 14.80
CA GLY A 251 -7.61 -9.66 15.75
C GLY A 251 -6.34 -10.23 16.30
N LEU A 252 -5.92 -9.71 17.45
CA LEU A 252 -4.93 -10.33 18.33
C LEU A 252 -5.35 -11.78 18.64
N ALA A 253 -4.69 -12.75 18.00
CA ALA A 253 -4.69 -14.13 18.49
C ALA A 253 -3.47 -14.29 19.40
N ALA A 254 -3.68 -14.21 20.71
CA ALA A 254 -2.71 -14.72 21.67
C ALA A 254 -2.72 -16.25 21.55
N LEU A 255 -1.60 -16.85 21.18
CA LEU A 255 -1.39 -18.29 21.31
C LEU A 255 -0.66 -18.52 22.64
N PRO A 256 -1.36 -18.88 23.74
CA PRO A 256 -0.72 -19.11 25.02
C PRO A 256 0.16 -20.37 24.95
N GLY A 257 1.48 -20.18 24.88
CA GLY A 257 2.48 -21.26 24.88
C GLY A 257 3.06 -21.60 23.50
N GLN A 258 3.77 -22.73 23.39
CA GLN A 258 4.34 -23.26 22.14
C GLN A 258 3.26 -23.80 21.16
N GLU A 259 2.08 -23.20 21.13
CA GLU A 259 1.01 -23.61 20.23
C GLU A 259 1.28 -23.01 18.86
N THR A 260 1.25 -23.84 17.80
CA THR A 260 1.42 -23.35 16.43
C THR A 260 0.07 -23.29 15.71
N ALA A 261 -0.08 -22.28 14.85
CA ALA A 261 -1.27 -22.10 14.03
C ALA A 261 -0.86 -21.86 12.58
N ARG A 262 -1.62 -22.45 11.66
CA ARG A 262 -1.39 -22.30 10.23
C ARG A 262 -2.30 -21.24 9.66
N PHE A 263 -1.70 -20.26 8.99
CA PHE A 263 -2.41 -19.29 8.16
C PHE A 263 -2.53 -19.83 6.74
N VAL A 264 -3.75 -19.95 6.25
CA VAL A 264 -4.05 -20.45 4.90
C VAL A 264 -4.90 -19.44 4.17
N PHE A 265 -4.44 -19.02 3.00
CA PHE A 265 -5.22 -18.18 2.09
C PHE A 265 -5.96 -19.05 1.06
N GLU A 266 -7.28 -19.11 1.17
CA GLU A 266 -8.17 -19.85 0.28
C GLU A 266 -9.21 -18.92 -0.40
N PRO A 267 -8.82 -18.17 -1.45
CA PRO A 267 -9.70 -17.23 -2.12
C PRO A 267 -10.73 -17.96 -3.01
N PHE A 268 -11.98 -18.05 -2.54
CA PHE A 268 -13.07 -18.68 -3.29
C PHE A 268 -13.31 -18.02 -4.66
N SER A 269 -13.30 -16.68 -4.71
CA SER A 269 -13.52 -15.90 -5.94
C SER A 269 -12.48 -16.21 -7.01
N PHE A 270 -11.21 -16.33 -6.64
CA PHE A 270 -10.13 -16.68 -7.56
C PHE A 270 -10.29 -18.10 -8.11
N ARG A 271 -10.58 -19.09 -7.24
CA ARG A 271 -10.79 -20.48 -7.66
C ARG A 271 -11.98 -20.60 -8.62
N LEU A 272 -13.09 -19.91 -8.33
CA LEU A 272 -14.27 -19.88 -9.19
C LEU A 272 -13.96 -19.21 -10.53
N GLY A 273 -13.28 -18.06 -10.52
CA GLY A 273 -12.89 -17.35 -11.74
C GLY A 273 -11.99 -18.19 -12.65
N LEU A 274 -11.00 -18.88 -12.07
CA LEU A 274 -10.12 -19.78 -12.80
C LEU A 274 -10.88 -20.98 -13.40
N PHE A 275 -11.80 -21.58 -12.65
CA PHE A 275 -12.67 -22.64 -13.15
C PHE A 275 -13.52 -22.18 -14.34
N LEU A 276 -14.19 -21.03 -14.22
CA LEU A 276 -15.02 -20.46 -15.29
C LEU A 276 -14.20 -20.13 -16.54
N MET A 277 -12.96 -19.65 -16.37
CA MET A 277 -12.03 -19.44 -17.48
C MET A 277 -11.77 -20.75 -18.24
N PHE A 278 -11.45 -21.84 -17.55
CA PHE A 278 -11.21 -23.14 -18.21
C PHE A 278 -12.45 -23.69 -18.91
N VAL A 279 -13.64 -23.52 -18.33
CA VAL A 279 -14.91 -23.87 -18.97
C VAL A 279 -15.10 -23.06 -20.26
N GLY A 280 -14.86 -21.75 -20.22
CA GLY A 280 -14.95 -20.87 -21.38
C GLY A 280 -13.96 -21.24 -22.50
N VAL A 281 -12.69 -21.46 -22.15
CA VAL A 281 -11.65 -21.88 -23.12
C VAL A 281 -11.99 -23.23 -23.75
N SER A 282 -12.44 -24.19 -22.95
CA SER A 282 -12.83 -25.52 -23.43
C SER A 282 -14.02 -25.45 -24.39
N ALA A 283 -15.03 -24.64 -24.08
CA ALA A 283 -16.17 -24.42 -24.96
C ALA A 283 -15.74 -23.81 -26.31
N LEU A 284 -14.87 -22.79 -26.30
CA LEU A 284 -14.34 -22.18 -27.52
C LEU A 284 -13.51 -23.17 -28.35
N ALA A 285 -12.68 -24.00 -27.70
CA ALA A 285 -11.91 -25.04 -28.37
C ALA A 285 -12.83 -26.08 -29.04
N CYS A 286 -13.85 -26.56 -28.33
CA CYS A 286 -14.84 -27.50 -28.87
C CYS A 286 -15.56 -26.92 -30.11
N VAL A 287 -15.98 -25.66 -30.05
CA VAL A 287 -16.61 -24.98 -31.21
C VAL A 287 -15.64 -24.86 -32.38
N GLY A 288 -14.38 -24.51 -32.11
CA GLY A 288 -13.33 -24.43 -33.14
C GLY A 288 -13.07 -25.77 -33.83
N ILE A 289 -12.92 -26.84 -33.03
CA ILE A 289 -12.72 -28.21 -33.52
C ILE A 289 -13.93 -28.68 -34.34
N TYR A 290 -15.14 -28.50 -33.82
CA TYR A 290 -16.37 -28.87 -34.53
C TYR A 290 -16.48 -28.20 -35.91
N ARG A 291 -16.19 -26.90 -35.99
CA ARG A 291 -16.18 -26.17 -37.26
C ARG A 291 -15.11 -26.68 -38.23
N GLN A 292 -13.93 -27.00 -37.73
CA GLN A 292 -12.85 -27.55 -38.56
C GLN A 292 -13.23 -28.91 -39.14
N LEU A 293 -13.83 -29.80 -38.33
CA LEU A 293 -14.30 -31.11 -38.77
C LEU A 293 -15.41 -30.99 -39.81
N LYS A 294 -16.41 -30.12 -39.60
CA LYS A 294 -17.50 -29.87 -40.57
C LYS A 294 -17.01 -29.30 -41.90
N ASN A 295 -15.97 -28.46 -41.89
CA ASN A 295 -15.38 -27.92 -43.11
C ASN A 295 -14.57 -28.96 -43.89
N ARG A 296 -13.94 -29.92 -43.21
CA ARG A 296 -13.22 -31.03 -43.87
C ARG A 296 -14.19 -31.99 -44.56
N SER A 297 -15.32 -32.30 -43.95
CA SER A 297 -16.33 -33.20 -44.53
C SER A 297 -17.06 -32.62 -45.74
N THR A 298 -17.05 -31.29 -45.91
CA THR A 298 -17.66 -30.60 -47.07
C THR A 298 -16.69 -30.38 -48.24
N MET A 299 -15.38 -30.58 -48.06
CA MET A 299 -14.39 -30.55 -49.14
C MET A 299 -14.11 -31.94 -49.75
N SER A 300 -14.56 -33.01 -49.10
CA SER A 300 -14.39 -34.40 -49.57
C SER A 300 -15.58 -34.93 -50.39
N GLN A 301 -16.53 -34.07 -50.74
CA GLN A 301 -17.64 -34.32 -51.67
C GLN A 301 -17.49 -33.39 -52.86
#